data_AF-P11953-F1
#
_entry.id   AF-P11953-F1
#
_cell.length_a   1.000
_cell.length_b   1.000
_cell.length_c   1.000
_cell.angle_alpha   90.00
_cell.angle_beta   90.00
_cell.angle_gamma   90.00
#
_symmetry.space_group_name_H-M   'P 1'
#
loop_
_entity.id
_entity.type
_entity.pdbx_description
1 polymer ?
#
loop_
_entity_poly.entity_id
_entity_poly.type
_entity_poly.pdbx_seq_one_letter_code
_entity_poly.pdbx_strand_id
1 'polypeptide(L)' 'QSFKNAEPGIKLCGREFIRAVIYTCGGSRWEGSPGMSSKCCTYGCTRKDISILC' A
#
# COMPACT_ATOMS: atom_id res chain seq x y z
N GLN A 1 5.28 10.05 5.87
CA GLN A 1 6.09 8.88 5.50
C GLN A 1 6.38 8.99 4.01
N SER A 2 7.66 9.06 3.61
CA SER A 2 8.05 9.29 2.22
C SER A 2 8.40 7.97 1.56
N PHE A 3 7.46 7.42 0.79
CA PHE A 3 7.58 6.18 0.05
C PHE A 3 8.48 6.42 -1.18
N LYS A 4 9.81 6.34 -1.01
CA LYS A 4 10.75 6.45 -2.13
C LYS A 4 10.81 5.13 -2.88
N ASN A 5 10.75 5.19 -4.21
CA ASN A 5 10.62 4.08 -5.17
C ASN A 5 11.73 3.00 -5.09
N ALA A 6 12.71 3.15 -4.20
CA ALA A 6 13.89 2.30 -4.07
C ALA A 6 14.05 1.65 -2.68
N GLU A 7 13.11 1.87 -1.75
CA GLU A 7 13.20 1.29 -0.40
C GLU A 7 12.68 -0.17 -0.40
N PRO A 8 13.32 -1.08 0.36
CA PRO A 8 12.79 -2.42 0.61
C PRO A 8 11.35 -2.31 1.13
N GLY A 9 10.46 -3.18 0.65
CA GLY A 9 9.02 -3.04 0.85
C GLY A 9 8.63 -2.72 2.30
N ILE A 10 7.88 -1.63 2.49
CA ILE A 10 7.45 -1.17 3.80
C ILE A 10 6.27 -2.04 4.26
N LYS A 11 6.34 -2.53 5.50
CA LYS A 11 5.25 -3.27 6.11
C LYS A 11 4.12 -2.35 6.50
N LEU A 12 2.93 -2.63 5.99
CA LEU A 12 1.73 -1.84 6.23
C LEU A 12 0.59 -2.75 6.65
N CYS A 13 0.08 -2.55 7.85
CA CYS A 13 -0.95 -3.38 8.46
C CYS A 13 -2.21 -2.55 8.73
N GLY A 14 -3.38 -3.11 8.40
CA GLY A 14 -4.69 -2.52 8.72
C GLY A 14 -4.85 -1.09 8.18
N ARG A 15 -5.03 -0.13 9.09
CA ARG A 15 -5.28 1.29 8.76
C ARG A 15 -4.07 2.02 8.15
N GLU A 16 -2.84 1.59 8.43
CA GLU A 16 -1.65 2.17 7.79
C GLU A 16 -1.57 1.78 6.32
N PHE A 17 -2.02 0.56 5.97
CA PHE A 17 -2.17 0.15 4.58
C PHE A 17 -3.19 1.03 3.87
N ILE A 18 -4.39 1.20 4.46
CA ILE A 18 -5.42 2.08 3.91
C ILE A 18 -4.91 3.49 3.65
N ARG A 19 -4.23 4.07 4.62
CA ARG A 19 -3.68 5.42 4.51
C ARG A 19 -2.65 5.53 3.38
N ALA A 20 -1.77 4.53 3.27
CA ALA A 20 -0.78 4.48 2.20
C ALA A 20 -1.44 4.37 0.82
N VAL A 21 -2.54 3.63 0.71
CA VAL A 21 -3.22 3.48 -0.57
C VAL A 21 -4.01 4.72 -0.94
N ILE A 22 -4.74 5.33 -0.01
CA ILE A 22 -5.40 6.62 -0.25
C ILE A 22 -4.36 7.66 -0.69
N TYR A 23 -3.20 7.70 -0.04
CA TYR A 23 -2.11 8.60 -0.40
C TYR A 23 -1.53 8.31 -1.79
N THR A 24 -1.42 7.03 -2.17
CA THR A 24 -0.84 6.61 -3.47
C THR A 24 -1.83 6.79 -4.62
N CYS A 25 -3.09 6.43 -4.43
CA CYS A 25 -4.16 6.49 -5.43
C CYS A 25 -4.85 7.86 -5.50
N GLY A 26 -4.56 8.76 -4.57
CA GLY A 26 -5.14 10.10 -4.53
C GLY A 26 -6.63 10.13 -4.19
N GLY A 27 -7.16 9.10 -3.51
CA GLY A 27 -8.59 9.00 -3.18
C GLY A 27 -9.50 8.50 -4.31
N SER A 28 -8.92 8.15 -5.47
CA SER A 28 -9.60 7.36 -6.50
C SER A 28 -10.07 6.03 -5.90
N ARG A 29 -11.21 5.49 -6.36
CA ARG A 29 -11.80 4.24 -5.83
C ARG A 29 -10.88 3.05 -6.06
N TRP A 30 -9.95 2.86 -5.14
CA TRP A 30 -9.27 1.62 -4.97
C TRP A 30 -10.28 0.52 -4.59
N GLU A 31 -10.38 -0.53 -5.40
CA GLU A 31 -11.18 -1.70 -5.04
C GLU A 31 -10.43 -2.46 -3.94
N GLY A 32 -11.03 -2.47 -2.75
CA GLY A 32 -10.44 -3.07 -1.56
C GLY A 32 -10.03 -4.50 -1.84
N SER A 33 -8.72 -4.73 -1.97
CA SER A 33 -8.13 -6.07 -2.05
C SER A 33 -7.84 -6.53 -0.62
N PRO A 34 -8.76 -7.27 0.06
CA PRO A 34 -8.57 -7.68 1.45
C PRO A 34 -7.26 -8.47 1.64
N GLY A 35 -6.80 -9.19 0.61
CA GLY A 35 -5.53 -9.93 0.63
C GLY A 35 -4.27 -9.08 0.56
N MET A 36 -4.32 -7.88 -0.03
CA MET A 36 -3.13 -7.03 -0.17
C MET A 36 -2.71 -6.40 1.14
N SER A 37 -3.66 -6.07 2.03
CA SER A 37 -3.39 -5.68 3.42
C SER A 37 -2.51 -6.74 4.12
N SER A 38 -2.91 -8.01 4.08
CA SER A 38 -2.16 -9.10 4.73
C SER A 38 -0.78 -9.32 4.10
N LYS A 39 -0.69 -9.24 2.77
CA LYS A 39 0.57 -9.39 2.04
C LYS A 39 1.55 -8.27 2.39
N CYS A 40 1.09 -7.01 2.35
CA CYS A 40 1.88 -5.85 2.73
C CYS A 40 2.25 -5.86 4.22
N CYS A 41 1.40 -6.40 5.09
CA CYS A 41 1.71 -6.51 6.52
C CYS A 41 2.82 -7.55 6.78
N THR A 42 2.80 -8.67 6.05
CA THR A 42 3.73 -9.79 6.28
C THR A 42 5.06 -9.58 5.58
N TYR A 43 5.01 -9.33 4.26
CA TYR A 43 6.17 -9.27 3.38
C TYR A 43 6.63 -7.84 3.07
N GLY A 44 5.78 -6.85 3.33
CA GLY A 44 6.02 -5.48 2.89
C GLY A 44 5.53 -5.25 1.46
N CYS A 45 5.23 -4.00 1.16
CA CYS A 45 4.85 -3.57 -0.17
C CYS A 45 5.68 -2.37 -0.61
N THR A 46 5.87 -2.23 -1.91
CA THR A 46 6.46 -1.05 -2.53
C THR A 46 5.36 -0.08 -3.00
N ARG A 47 5.77 1.12 -3.44
CA ARG A 47 4.84 2.08 -4.00
C ARG A 47 4.19 1.54 -5.27
N LYS A 48 4.93 0.73 -6.03
CA LYS A 48 4.41 0.02 -7.20
C LYS A 48 3.33 -0.97 -6.79
N ASP A 49 3.56 -1.78 -5.77
CA ASP A 49 2.57 -2.75 -5.27
C ASP A 49 1.26 -2.09 -4.83
N ILE A 50 1.36 -0.92 -4.20
CA ILE A 50 0.17 -0.15 -3.80
C ILE A 50 -0.49 0.50 -5.01
N SER A 51 0.30 1.00 -5.97
CA SER A 51 -0.22 1.66 -7.16
C SER A 51 -1.04 0.75 -8.07
N ILE A 52 -0.89 -0.58 -7.95
CA ILE A 52 -1.72 -1.58 -8.66
C ILE A 52 -3.15 -1.63 -8.12
N LEU A 53 -3.40 -1.02 -6.94
CA LEU A 53 -4.70 -1.06 -6.27
C LEU A 53 -5.65 0.09 -6.64
N CYS A 54 -5.22 1.07 -7.43
CA CYS A 54 -5.87 2.39 -7.55
C CYS A 54 -7.12 2.52 -8.46
#